data_AF-A0A923R460-F1
#
_entry.id   AF-A0A923R460-F1
#
_cell.length_a   1.000
_cell.length_b   1.000
_cell.length_c   1.000
_cell.angle_alpha   90.00
_cell.angle_beta   90.00
_cell.angle_gamma   90.00
#
_symmetry.space_group_name_H-M   'P 1'
#
loop_
_entity.id
_entity.type
_entity.pdbx_description
1 polymer ?
#
loop_
_entity_poly.entity_id
_entity_poly.type
_entity_poly.pdbx_seq_one_letter_code
_entity_poly.pdbx_strand_id
1 'polypeptide(L)'
;AAAPDARYSTGALLSVAMLGIITSGLMYWISMRLMREIAASAATSAAFMIPLFGVGWGALFLREPVTWGMLPGCVLVLAATALITGFNPFRAVAGR
;
A
#
# COMPACT_ATOMS: atom_id res chain seq x y z
N ALA A 1 -27.02 -11.33 23.36
CA ALA A 1 -27.03 -10.27 22.34
C ALA A 1 -27.48 -10.91 21.04
N ALA A 2 -28.66 -10.54 20.52
CA ALA A 2 -29.11 -11.02 19.21
C ALA A 2 -28.09 -10.58 18.16
N ALA A 3 -27.64 -11.49 17.31
CA ALA A 3 -26.75 -11.15 16.20
C ALA A 3 -27.45 -10.07 15.35
N PRO A 4 -26.76 -9.01 14.92
CA PRO A 4 -27.38 -7.98 14.08
C PRO A 4 -27.94 -8.65 12.81
N ASP A 5 -29.13 -8.21 12.38
CA ASP A 5 -29.77 -8.66 11.14
C ASP A 5 -28.93 -8.24 9.94
N ALA A 6 -27.87 -9.01 9.66
CA ALA A 6 -26.99 -8.81 8.54
C ALA A 6 -27.76 -9.17 7.27
N ARG A 7 -28.33 -8.16 6.61
CA ARG A 7 -28.90 -8.32 5.28
C ARG A 7 -27.77 -8.71 4.33
N TYR A 8 -27.67 -10.00 4.01
CA TYR A 8 -26.73 -10.53 3.02
C TYR A 8 -27.12 -10.04 1.61
N SER A 9 -26.79 -8.79 1.31
CA SER A 9 -26.92 -8.23 -0.03
C SER A 9 -25.82 -8.80 -0.92
N THR A 10 -26.15 -9.11 -2.17
CA THR A 10 -25.18 -9.57 -3.18
C THR A 10 -23.98 -8.62 -3.27
N GLY A 11 -24.20 -7.30 -3.15
CA GLY A 11 -23.12 -6.31 -3.16
C GLY A 11 -22.17 -6.43 -1.97
N ALA A 12 -22.69 -6.73 -0.78
CA ALA A 12 -21.86 -6.95 0.41
C ALA A 12 -21.03 -8.23 0.26
N LEU A 13 -21.63 -9.31 -0.24
CA LEU A 13 -20.94 -10.56 -0.49
C LEU A 13 -19.81 -10.42 -1.52
N LEU A 14 -20.07 -9.69 -2.62
CA LEU A 14 -19.06 -9.37 -3.62
C LEU A 14 -17.93 -8.51 -3.05
N SER A 15 -18.25 -7.52 -2.22
CA SER A 15 -17.24 -6.66 -1.59
C SER A 15 -16.32 -7.46 -0.66
N VAL A 16 -16.88 -8.35 0.16
CA VAL A 16 -16.12 -9.27 1.02
C VAL A 16 -15.27 -10.23 0.18
N ALA A 17 -15.82 -10.78 -0.91
CA ALA A 17 -15.07 -11.64 -1.81
C ALA A 17 -13.89 -10.91 -2.47
N MET A 18 -14.08 -9.67 -2.94
CA MET A 18 -13.01 -8.85 -3.51
C MET A 18 -11.91 -8.54 -2.48
N LEU A 19 -12.29 -8.15 -1.26
CA LEU A 19 -11.33 -7.91 -0.17
C LEU A 19 -10.54 -9.18 0.16
N GLY A 20 -11.22 -10.31 0.33
CA GLY A 20 -10.61 -11.58 0.70
C GLY A 20 -9.70 -12.15 -0.40
N ILE A 21 -10.17 -12.17 -1.65
CA ILE A 21 -9.46 -12.80 -2.77
C ILE A 21 -8.34 -11.91 -3.28
N ILE A 22 -8.63 -10.63 -3.57
CA ILE A 22 -7.67 -9.76 -4.26
C ILE A 22 -6.74 -9.08 -3.26
N THR A 23 -7.29 -8.43 -2.23
CA THR A 23 -6.48 -7.61 -1.31
C THR A 23 -5.67 -8.47 -0.36
N SER A 24 -6.25 -9.55 0.16
CA SER A 24 -5.58 -10.44 1.12
C SER A 24 -4.95 -11.66 0.45
N GLY A 25 -5.75 -12.50 -0.22
CA GLY A 25 -5.31 -13.80 -0.70
C GLY A 25 -4.23 -13.73 -1.79
N LEU A 26 -4.54 -13.04 -2.89
CA LEU A 26 -3.63 -12.87 -4.02
C LEU A 26 -2.37 -12.10 -3.60
N MET A 27 -2.52 -11.01 -2.86
CA MET A 27 -1.38 -10.20 -2.44
C MET A 27 -0.46 -10.96 -1.48
N TYR A 28 -1.03 -11.72 -0.53
CA TYR A 28 -0.24 -12.59 0.34
C TYR A 28 0.53 -13.66 -0.45
N TRP A 29 -0.12 -14.28 -1.43
CA TRP A 29 0.52 -15.26 -2.30
C TRP A 29 1.71 -14.66 -3.08
N ILE A 30 1.53 -13.45 -3.64
CA ILE A 30 2.61 -12.71 -4.31
C ILE A 30 3.74 -12.38 -3.33
N SER A 31 3.44 -11.88 -2.14
CA SER A 31 4.46 -11.59 -1.12
C SER A 31 5.26 -12.83 -0.73
N MET A 32 4.60 -13.98 -0.56
CA MET A 32 5.26 -15.26 -0.26
C MET A 32 6.15 -15.74 -1.42
N ARG A 33 5.75 -15.50 -2.67
CA ARG A 33 6.59 -15.78 -3.85
C ARG A 33 7.80 -14.85 -3.87
N LEU A 34 7.59 -13.56 -3.65
CA LEU A 34 8.64 -12.55 -3.69
C LEU A 34 9.71 -12.80 -2.61
N MET A 35 9.32 -13.20 -1.40
CA MET A 35 10.26 -13.57 -0.34
C MET A 35 11.16 -14.78 -0.66
N ARG A 36 10.84 -15.57 -1.70
CA ARG A 36 11.74 -16.64 -2.18
C ARG A 36 12.83 -16.12 -3.13
N GLU A 37 12.61 -14.97 -3.75
CA GLU A 37 13.48 -14.41 -4.79
C GLU A 37 14.31 -13.23 -4.28
N ILE A 38 13.79 -12.46 -3.32
CA ILE A 38 14.47 -11.29 -2.74
C ILE A 38 14.48 -11.35 -1.21
N ALA A 39 15.35 -10.54 -0.60
CA ALA A 39 15.42 -10.41 0.86
C ALA A 39 14.07 -9.98 1.45
N ALA A 40 13.72 -10.54 2.62
CA ALA A 40 12.45 -10.28 3.28
C ALA A 40 12.23 -8.78 3.57
N SER A 41 13.30 -8.02 3.88
CA SER A 41 13.25 -6.57 4.08
C SER A 41 12.86 -5.80 2.81
N ALA A 42 13.30 -6.26 1.64
CA ALA A 42 12.93 -5.66 0.36
C ALA A 42 11.50 -6.05 -0.03
N ALA A 43 11.08 -7.29 0.22
CA ALA A 43 9.71 -7.75 -0.05
C ALA A 43 8.65 -6.99 0.77
N THR A 44 8.96 -6.62 2.02
CA THR A 44 8.04 -5.85 2.88
C THR A 44 8.07 -4.35 2.63
N SER A 45 8.96 -3.85 1.77
CA SER A 45 9.10 -2.41 1.49
C SER A 45 7.85 -1.76 0.91
N ALA A 46 7.00 -2.52 0.22
CA ALA A 46 5.72 -2.05 -0.30
C ALA A 46 4.78 -1.52 0.80
N ALA A 47 4.90 -2.00 2.03
CA ALA A 47 4.12 -1.51 3.16
C ALA A 47 4.44 -0.04 3.48
N PHE A 48 5.66 0.43 3.19
CA PHE A 48 6.01 1.83 3.40
C PHE A 48 5.27 2.76 2.46
N MET A 49 4.79 2.27 1.31
CA MET A 49 4.00 3.07 0.36
C MET A 49 2.53 3.25 0.77
N ILE A 50 2.06 2.55 1.81
CA ILE A 50 0.66 2.65 2.27
C ILE A 50 0.20 4.10 2.52
N PRO A 51 0.95 4.98 3.20
CA PRO A 51 0.51 6.35 3.43
C PRO A 51 0.38 7.17 2.15
N LEU A 52 1.32 7.01 1.21
CA LEU A 52 1.30 7.72 -0.07
C LEU A 52 0.09 7.30 -0.90
N PHE A 53 -0.14 6.00 -0.96
CA PHE A 53 -1.31 5.43 -1.60
C PHE A 53 -2.60 5.84 -0.88
N GLY A 54 -2.63 5.88 0.45
CA GLY A 54 -3.78 6.35 1.22
C GLY A 54 -4.19 7.77 0.86
N VAL A 55 -3.23 8.70 0.82
CA VAL A 55 -3.46 10.09 0.37
C VAL A 55 -3.90 10.12 -1.10
N GLY A 56 -3.27 9.33 -1.96
CA GLY A 56 -3.61 9.25 -3.38
C GLY A 56 -5.03 8.72 -3.63
N TRP A 57 -5.43 7.64 -2.97
CA TRP A 57 -6.77 7.07 -3.05
C TRP A 57 -7.82 8.00 -2.42
N GLY A 58 -7.51 8.66 -1.29
CA GLY A 58 -8.38 9.67 -0.67
C GLY A 58 -8.66 10.84 -1.62
N ALA A 59 -7.62 11.35 -2.29
CA ALA A 59 -7.78 12.40 -3.29
C ALA A 59 -8.54 11.92 -4.54
N LEU A 60 -8.27 10.71 -5.04
CA LEU A 60 -8.84 10.21 -6.29
C LEU A 60 -10.29 9.75 -6.15
N PHE A 61 -10.61 8.99 -5.10
CA PHE A 61 -11.92 8.35 -4.93
C PHE A 61 -12.83 9.11 -3.97
N LEU A 62 -12.28 9.68 -2.90
CA LEU A 62 -13.04 10.43 -1.90
C LEU A 62 -13.06 11.94 -2.18
N ARG A 63 -12.25 12.41 -3.15
CA ARG A 63 -12.07 13.84 -3.49
C ARG A 63 -11.59 14.68 -2.31
N GLU A 64 -10.79 14.09 -1.42
CA GLU A 64 -10.20 14.81 -0.30
C GLU A 64 -9.09 15.77 -0.80
N PRO A 65 -9.06 17.01 -0.29
CA PRO A 65 -8.03 17.96 -0.70
C PRO A 65 -6.66 17.53 -0.17
N VAL A 66 -5.70 17.38 -1.08
CA VAL A 66 -4.29 17.17 -0.72
C VAL A 66 -3.72 18.49 -0.23
N THR A 67 -3.41 18.57 1.06
CA THR A 67 -2.89 19.79 1.68
C THR A 67 -1.36 19.82 1.65
N TRP A 68 -0.79 21.03 1.68
CA TRP A 68 0.66 21.23 1.77
C TRP A 68 1.29 20.57 3.01
N GLY A 69 0.52 20.37 4.07
CA GLY A 69 0.98 19.66 5.27
C GLY A 69 1.25 18.17 5.06
N MET A 70 0.68 17.55 4.03
CA MET A 70 0.90 16.13 3.70
C MET A 70 2.23 15.89 2.98
N LEU A 71 2.77 16.94 2.31
CA LEU A 71 4.00 16.88 1.53
C LEU A 71 5.23 16.37 2.32
N PRO A 72 5.54 16.89 3.53
CA PRO A 72 6.67 16.38 4.31
C PRO A 72 6.52 14.90 4.69
N GLY A 73 5.30 14.43 4.96
CA GLY A 73 5.02 13.01 5.22
C GLY A 73 5.30 12.14 4.00
N CYS A 74 4.87 12.59 2.81
CA CYS A 74 5.14 11.90 1.54
C CYS A 74 6.65 11.81 1.26
N VAL A 75 7.39 12.91 1.46
CA VAL A 75 8.85 12.95 1.29
C VAL A 75 9.54 12.00 2.27
N LEU A 76 9.13 12.00 3.54
CA LEU A 76 9.69 11.11 4.56
C LEU A 76 9.49 9.64 4.20
N VAL A 77 8.30 9.27 3.74
CA VAL A 77 7.97 7.90 3.32
C VAL A 77 8.80 7.46 2.11
N LEU A 78 8.98 8.34 1.11
CA LEU A 78 9.83 8.07 -0.05
C LEU A 78 11.29 7.91 0.35
N ALA A 79 11.79 8.76 1.25
CA ALA A 79 13.16 8.68 1.76
C ALA A 79 13.41 7.37 2.53
N ALA A 80 12.48 6.97 3.39
CA ALA A 80 12.56 5.69 4.11
C ALA A 80 12.56 4.49 3.15
N THR A 81 11.70 4.51 2.12
CA THR A 81 11.63 3.46 1.10
C THR A 81 12.93 3.35 0.31
N ALA A 82 13.51 4.49 -0.11
CA ALA A 82 14.79 4.53 -0.80
C ALA A 82 15.94 3.96 0.06
N LEU A 83 15.98 4.32 1.34
CA LEU A 83 16.99 3.81 2.28
C LEU A 83 16.90 2.30 2.49
N ILE A 84 15.69 1.75 2.66
CA ILE A 84 15.49 0.32 2.96
C ILE A 84 15.69 -0.55 1.72
N THR A 85 15.30 -0.06 0.55
CA THR A 85 15.51 -0.78 -0.72
C THR A 85 16.95 -0.67 -1.23
N GLY A 86 17.79 0.18 -0.62
CA GLY A 86 19.12 0.50 -1.13
C GLY A 86 19.10 1.28 -2.44
N PHE A 87 17.93 1.75 -2.87
CA PHE A 87 17.79 2.62 -4.03
C PHE A 87 18.42 3.98 -3.70
N ASN A 88 19.57 4.26 -4.32
CA ASN A 88 20.27 5.53 -4.13
C ASN A 88 20.08 6.44 -5.35
N PRO A 89 19.06 7.32 -5.36
CA PRO A 89 18.84 8.26 -6.46
C PRO A 89 20.00 9.24 -6.63
N PHE A 90 20.74 9.54 -5.56
CA PHE A 90 21.87 10.47 -5.61
C PHE A 90 23.11 9.87 -6.31
N ARG A 91 23.27 8.53 -6.33
CA ARG A 91 24.31 7.88 -7.15
C ARG A 91 24.02 7.94 -8.64
N ALA A 92 22.75 7.90 -9.04
CA ALA A 92 22.36 8.04 -10.44
C ALA A 92 22.55 9.48 -10.95
N VAL A 93 22.39 10.48 -10.08
CA VAL A 93 22.58 11.90 -10.41
C VAL A 93 24.06 12.32 -10.39
N ALA A 94 24.87 11.74 -9.50
CA ALA A 94 26.31 12.04 -9.39
C ALA A 94 27.19 11.33 -10.45
N GLY A 95 26.59 10.51 -11.33
CA GLY A 95 27.28 9.82 -12.43
C GLY A 95 27.34 10.60 -13.75
N ARG A 96 27.13 11.92 -13.71
CA ARG A 96 27.41 12.84 -14.83
C ARG A 96 28.62 13.70 -14.51
#